data_AF-A0A1B9KXJ1-F1
#
_entry.id   AF-A0A1B9KXJ1-F1
#
_cell.length_a   1.000
_cell.length_b   1.000
_cell.length_c   1.000
_cell.angle_alpha   90.00
_cell.angle_beta   90.00
_cell.angle_gamma   90.00
#
_symmetry.space_group_name_H-M   'P 1'
#
loop_
_entity.id
_entity.type
_entity.pdbx_description
1 polymer ?
#
loop_
_entity_poly.entity_id
_entity_poly.type
_entity_poly.pdbx_seq_one_letter_code
_entity_poly.pdbx_strand_id
1 'polypeptide(L)'
;MLNNTLNKTLNKTIFKSNVIKKTAVLTVLASLFLVGCGSDQNFKREVEGNEDYLKSPTLKPLVIPKGVKVPAESGDFYVDKSEFHGDLGKQLDIRPPSLPIPTIQDAFVIYNNGAVTFNVPLSSHVWERIPDSLSKKNISIVNRDNNAIKTGNAFMLRADEDQAAQATYSIKRQLLGDTETIAISITSLTRGAHNLMTQPIEVQRYVVGLFNDIMDDVAPDSVRVVPPKAQNNNAEKDNESKKPATAVNGTNQE
;
A
#
# COMPACT_ATOMS: atom_id res chain seq x y z
N MET A 1 -20.04 -23.29 -70.64
CA MET A 1 -19.92 -23.58 -69.19
C MET A 1 -19.70 -22.26 -68.45
N LEU A 2 -20.81 -21.55 -68.20
CA LEU A 2 -20.89 -20.34 -67.38
C LEU A 2 -21.30 -20.83 -65.97
N ASN A 3 -20.42 -20.70 -64.97
CA ASN A 3 -20.74 -20.61 -63.54
C ASN A 3 -19.50 -20.98 -62.73
N ASN A 4 -18.69 -19.99 -62.32
CA ASN A 4 -17.97 -20.08 -61.03
C ASN A 4 -17.26 -18.81 -60.55
N THR A 5 -17.27 -17.71 -61.31
CA THR A 5 -16.47 -16.52 -60.98
C THR A 5 -17.22 -15.41 -60.23
N LEU A 6 -18.54 -15.50 -60.06
CA LEU A 6 -19.32 -14.44 -59.37
C LEU A 6 -19.49 -14.65 -57.84
N ASN A 7 -19.31 -15.87 -57.32
CA ASN A 7 -19.58 -16.16 -55.90
C ASN A 7 -18.41 -15.82 -54.94
N LYS A 8 -17.22 -15.50 -55.47
CA LYS A 8 -16.03 -15.29 -54.63
C LYS A 8 -15.80 -13.83 -54.22
N THR A 9 -16.42 -12.87 -54.91
CA THR A 9 -16.27 -11.42 -54.66
C THR A 9 -17.36 -10.84 -53.76
N LEU A 10 -18.55 -11.45 -53.69
CA LEU A 10 -19.65 -10.97 -52.84
C LEU A 10 -19.47 -11.33 -51.35
N ASN A 11 -18.77 -12.42 -51.04
CA ASN A 11 -18.61 -12.88 -49.64
C ASN A 11 -17.51 -12.13 -48.88
N LYS A 12 -16.56 -11.49 -49.57
CA LYS A 12 -15.43 -10.78 -48.93
C LYS A 12 -15.78 -9.36 -48.48
N THR A 13 -16.78 -8.73 -49.09
CA THR A 13 -17.14 -7.33 -48.83
C THR A 13 -18.14 -7.21 -47.68
N ILE A 14 -19.01 -8.20 -47.49
CA ILE A 14 -20.02 -8.23 -46.41
C ILE A 14 -19.39 -8.63 -45.07
N PHE A 15 -18.41 -9.54 -45.05
CA PHE A 15 -17.70 -9.91 -43.83
C PHE A 15 -16.72 -8.84 -43.33
N LYS A 16 -16.18 -8.00 -44.21
CA LYS A 16 -15.32 -6.89 -43.78
C LYS A 16 -16.07 -5.83 -42.98
N SER A 17 -17.32 -5.51 -43.35
CA SER A 17 -18.05 -4.40 -42.70
C SER A 17 -18.50 -4.74 -41.26
N ASN A 18 -18.95 -5.97 -41.01
CA ASN A 18 -19.37 -6.40 -39.66
C ASN A 18 -18.18 -6.62 -38.72
N VAL A 19 -17.04 -7.09 -39.23
CA VAL A 19 -15.82 -7.23 -38.43
C VAL A 19 -15.29 -5.85 -38.05
N ILE A 20 -15.15 -4.92 -39.01
CA ILE A 20 -14.68 -3.55 -38.76
C ILE A 20 -15.60 -2.79 -37.78
N LYS A 21 -16.92 -2.93 -37.88
CA LYS A 21 -17.87 -2.32 -36.94
C LYS A 21 -17.74 -2.90 -35.52
N LYS A 22 -17.56 -4.21 -35.39
CA LYS A 22 -17.39 -4.87 -34.08
C LYS A 22 -16.05 -4.53 -33.42
N THR A 23 -14.95 -4.45 -34.17
CA THR A 23 -13.67 -4.00 -33.62
C THR A 23 -13.71 -2.54 -33.21
N ALA A 24 -14.34 -1.65 -34.01
CA ALA A 24 -14.44 -0.23 -33.68
C ALA A 24 -15.24 0.02 -32.39
N VAL A 25 -16.38 -0.65 -32.20
CA VAL A 25 -17.20 -0.55 -30.99
C VAL A 25 -16.43 -1.08 -29.77
N LEU A 26 -15.71 -2.20 -29.91
CA LEU A 26 -14.92 -2.78 -28.83
C LEU A 26 -13.72 -1.91 -28.44
N THR A 27 -13.06 -1.27 -29.40
CA THR A 27 -11.95 -0.33 -29.12
C THR A 27 -12.44 0.96 -28.45
N VAL A 28 -13.62 1.47 -28.84
CA VAL A 28 -14.20 2.67 -28.20
C VAL A 28 -14.64 2.35 -26.77
N LEU A 29 -15.33 1.22 -26.54
CA LEU A 29 -15.66 0.76 -25.18
C LEU A 29 -14.40 0.56 -24.33
N ALA A 30 -13.37 -0.12 -24.85
CA ALA A 30 -12.10 -0.30 -24.13
C ALA A 30 -11.41 1.05 -23.80
N SER A 31 -11.47 2.03 -24.70
CA SER A 31 -10.92 3.37 -24.44
C SER A 31 -11.70 4.17 -23.39
N LEU A 32 -13.03 4.02 -23.32
CA LEU A 32 -13.85 4.69 -22.28
C LEU A 32 -13.62 4.08 -20.89
N PHE A 33 -13.37 2.77 -20.79
CA PHE A 33 -13.05 2.11 -19.52
C PHE A 33 -11.63 2.45 -19.01
N LEU A 34 -10.70 2.89 -19.87
CA LEU A 34 -9.34 3.24 -19.47
C LEU A 34 -9.24 4.59 -18.70
N VAL A 35 -10.22 5.48 -18.85
CA VAL A 35 -10.17 6.84 -18.25
C VAL A 35 -10.78 6.86 -16.83
N GLY A 36 -11.43 5.78 -16.39
CA GLY A 36 -12.22 5.73 -15.15
C GLY A 36 -11.45 5.52 -13.84
N CYS A 37 -10.17 5.15 -13.88
CA CYS A 37 -9.34 4.92 -12.68
C CYS A 37 -8.06 5.77 -12.63
N GLY A 38 -7.92 6.75 -13.53
CA GLY A 38 -6.82 7.73 -13.50
C GLY A 38 -7.00 8.81 -12.43
N SER A 39 -7.43 8.45 -11.22
CA SER A 39 -7.36 9.37 -10.10
C SER A 39 -5.89 9.51 -9.75
N ASP A 40 -5.40 10.74 -9.76
CA ASP A 40 -4.17 11.13 -9.07
C ASP A 40 -4.16 10.48 -7.67
N GLN A 41 -3.16 9.65 -7.35
CA GLN A 41 -3.08 8.98 -6.05
C GLN A 41 -2.39 9.85 -4.99
N ASN A 42 -1.86 11.02 -5.35
CA ASN A 42 -1.10 11.87 -4.42
C ASN A 42 -1.94 12.30 -3.22
N PHE A 43 -3.28 12.43 -3.33
CA PHE A 43 -4.13 12.73 -2.17
C PHE A 43 -4.03 11.70 -1.03
N LYS A 44 -3.58 10.46 -1.29
CA LYS A 44 -3.34 9.44 -0.25
C LYS A 44 -2.05 9.67 0.53
N ARG A 45 -1.22 10.60 0.07
CA ARG A 45 0.14 10.90 0.57
C ARG A 45 0.27 12.33 1.08
N GLU A 46 -0.62 13.23 0.67
CA GLU A 46 -0.58 14.65 0.98
C GLU A 46 -1.44 15.02 2.19
N VAL A 47 -1.06 16.10 2.88
CA VAL A 47 -1.94 16.78 3.84
C VAL A 47 -3.15 17.39 3.15
N GLU A 48 -4.29 17.40 3.84
CA GLU A 48 -5.48 18.12 3.40
C GLU A 48 -5.32 19.64 3.61
N GLY A 49 -5.92 20.43 2.73
CA GLY A 49 -5.96 21.88 2.83
C GLY A 49 -4.94 22.61 1.94
N ASN A 50 -4.67 23.86 2.29
CA ASN A 50 -3.77 24.74 1.55
C ASN A 50 -2.39 24.85 2.25
N GLU A 51 -1.41 25.36 1.52
CA GLU A 51 -0.03 25.55 2.01
C GLU A 51 0.25 27.00 2.40
N ASP A 52 -0.77 27.81 2.70
CA ASP A 52 -0.58 29.25 2.96
C ASP A 52 0.24 29.52 4.22
N TYR A 53 0.26 28.57 5.17
CA TYR A 53 1.10 28.64 6.36
C TYR A 53 2.60 28.73 6.02
N LEU A 54 3.05 28.17 4.89
CA LEU A 54 4.44 28.25 4.42
C LEU A 54 4.83 29.67 3.97
N LYS A 55 3.85 30.54 3.68
CA LYS A 55 4.06 31.93 3.26
C LYS A 55 3.98 32.91 4.44
N SER A 56 3.84 32.40 5.66
CA SER A 56 3.69 33.23 6.85
C SER A 56 4.93 34.10 7.09
N PRO A 57 4.77 35.37 7.49
CA PRO A 57 5.90 36.25 7.78
C PRO A 57 6.71 35.73 8.97
N THR A 58 8.03 35.94 8.93
CA THR A 58 8.92 35.54 10.03
C THR A 58 8.58 36.29 11.33
N LEU A 59 8.58 35.56 12.45
CA LEU A 59 8.37 36.11 13.79
C LEU A 59 9.48 37.12 14.15
N LYS A 60 9.07 38.31 14.58
CA LYS A 60 9.95 39.40 15.05
C LYS A 60 9.78 39.62 16.55
N PRO A 61 10.87 39.77 17.31
CA PRO A 61 10.78 40.06 18.73
C PRO A 61 10.18 41.45 18.99
N LEU A 62 9.48 41.60 20.11
CA LEU A 62 8.96 42.89 20.55
C LEU A 62 10.12 43.79 21.00
N VAL A 63 10.22 45.00 20.44
CA VAL A 63 11.22 45.99 20.86
C VAL A 63 10.65 46.81 22.01
N ILE A 64 11.25 46.69 23.20
CA ILE A 64 10.77 47.33 24.42
C ILE A 64 11.50 48.66 24.65
N PRO A 65 10.80 49.81 24.68
CA PRO A 65 11.41 51.10 24.97
C PRO A 65 11.92 51.21 26.42
N LYS A 66 12.90 52.09 26.64
CA LYS A 66 13.43 52.34 27.99
C LYS A 66 12.33 52.84 28.93
N GLY A 67 12.28 52.28 30.13
CA GLY A 67 11.33 52.67 31.18
C GLY A 67 9.99 51.93 31.17
N VAL A 68 9.73 51.08 30.16
CA VAL A 68 8.51 50.25 30.10
C VAL A 68 8.80 48.86 30.68
N LYS A 69 7.92 48.37 31.56
CA LYS A 69 7.95 46.99 32.06
C LYS A 69 6.95 46.15 31.28
N VAL A 70 7.41 45.05 30.69
CA VAL A 70 6.55 44.04 30.08
C VAL A 70 6.34 42.87 31.06
N PRO A 71 5.20 42.16 30.97
CA PRO A 71 5.01 40.90 31.68
C PRO A 71 6.11 39.89 31.34
N ALA A 72 6.39 38.97 32.25
CA ALA A 72 7.27 37.84 31.96
C ALA A 72 6.66 37.00 30.83
N GLU A 73 7.49 36.60 29.86
CA GLU A 73 7.05 35.70 28.78
C GLU A 73 6.61 34.35 29.36
N SER A 74 5.44 33.86 28.94
CA SER A 74 5.03 32.47 29.19
C SER A 74 5.61 31.56 28.12
N GLY A 75 6.08 30.37 28.51
CA GLY A 75 6.64 29.39 27.60
C GLY A 75 5.62 28.68 26.70
N ASP A 76 4.32 28.80 26.97
CA ASP A 76 3.27 28.00 26.30
C ASP A 76 3.20 28.19 24.77
N PHE A 77 3.60 29.37 24.29
CA PHE A 77 3.64 29.70 22.85
C PHE A 77 5.07 29.87 22.32
N TYR A 78 6.07 29.45 23.10
CA TYR A 78 7.45 29.50 22.67
C TYR A 78 7.67 28.45 21.57
N VAL A 79 8.20 28.88 20.43
CA VAL A 79 8.52 28.01 19.31
C VAL A 79 10.03 27.96 19.14
N ASP A 80 10.61 26.79 19.32
CA ASP A 80 12.02 26.55 19.06
C ASP A 80 12.33 26.76 17.58
N LYS A 81 13.35 27.58 17.31
CA LYS A 81 13.89 27.78 15.96
C LYS A 81 14.99 26.77 15.71
N SER A 82 14.62 25.56 15.29
CA SER A 82 15.56 24.59 14.74
C SER A 82 15.45 24.53 13.23
N GLU A 83 16.59 24.42 12.55
CA GLU A 83 16.63 24.12 11.12
C GLU A 83 16.21 22.66 10.93
N PHE A 84 15.07 22.46 10.26
CA PHE A 84 14.60 21.14 9.87
C PHE A 84 14.86 20.92 8.39
N HIS A 85 15.45 19.78 8.07
CA HIS A 85 15.65 19.32 6.70
C HIS A 85 14.64 18.22 6.40
N GLY A 86 13.66 18.52 5.56
CA GLY A 86 12.61 17.59 5.17
C GLY A 86 11.61 18.26 4.24
N ASP A 87 10.76 17.45 3.62
CA ASP A 87 9.69 17.94 2.75
C ASP A 87 8.62 18.65 3.58
N LEU A 88 8.02 19.69 3.01
CA LEU A 88 6.99 20.51 3.64
C LEU A 88 5.71 20.51 2.81
N GLY A 89 4.57 20.75 3.46
CA GLY A 89 3.28 20.83 2.79
C GLY A 89 2.89 19.52 2.12
N LYS A 90 2.40 19.60 0.89
CA LYS A 90 1.98 18.47 0.04
C LYS A 90 3.16 17.58 -0.37
N GLN A 91 4.40 18.07 -0.32
CA GLN A 91 5.55 17.22 -0.61
C GLN A 91 5.83 16.23 0.53
N LEU A 92 5.34 16.51 1.74
CA LEU A 92 5.47 15.63 2.90
C LEU A 92 4.55 14.41 2.74
N ASP A 93 5.13 13.22 2.68
CA ASP A 93 4.40 11.96 2.68
C ASP A 93 3.85 11.62 4.07
N ILE A 94 2.54 11.75 4.25
CA ILE A 94 1.85 11.51 5.52
C ILE A 94 1.32 10.08 5.69
N ARG A 95 1.66 9.16 4.78
CA ARG A 95 1.23 7.76 4.92
C ARG A 95 1.76 7.15 6.22
N PRO A 96 1.00 6.22 6.83
CA PRO A 96 1.46 5.55 8.03
C PRO A 96 2.80 4.83 7.78
N PRO A 97 3.79 4.97 8.69
CA PRO A 97 5.01 4.18 8.63
C PRO A 97 4.69 2.68 8.62
N SER A 98 5.34 1.93 7.73
CA SER A 98 5.08 0.50 7.60
C SER A 98 5.67 -0.27 8.78
N LEU A 99 4.86 -1.14 9.37
CA LEU A 99 5.24 -2.01 10.49
C LEU A 99 5.45 -3.44 9.98
N PRO A 100 6.59 -4.10 10.30
CA PRO A 100 6.75 -5.52 10.02
C PRO A 100 5.85 -6.35 10.93
N ILE A 101 5.10 -7.27 10.33
CA ILE A 101 4.12 -8.12 11.03
C ILE A 101 4.57 -9.58 10.93
N PRO A 102 5.05 -10.20 12.03
CA PRO A 102 5.42 -11.61 12.01
C PRO A 102 4.15 -12.47 12.09
N THR A 103 4.00 -13.44 11.19
CA THR A 103 2.84 -14.37 11.14
C THR A 103 3.15 -15.72 11.78
N ILE A 104 4.37 -15.92 12.26
CA ILE A 104 4.87 -17.18 12.81
C ILE A 104 4.96 -17.07 14.32
N GLN A 105 4.51 -18.11 15.02
CA GLN A 105 4.56 -18.19 16.47
C GLN A 105 6.01 -18.18 16.97
N ASP A 106 6.23 -17.55 18.13
CA ASP A 106 7.54 -17.43 18.78
C ASP A 106 8.60 -16.72 17.90
N ALA A 107 8.15 -15.95 16.91
CA ALA A 107 9.01 -15.16 16.05
C ALA A 107 9.00 -13.68 16.46
N PHE A 108 10.13 -13.01 16.32
CA PHE A 108 10.30 -11.60 16.67
C PHE A 108 10.88 -10.84 15.48
N VAL A 109 10.34 -9.65 15.20
CA VAL A 109 10.78 -8.82 14.09
C VAL A 109 11.01 -7.38 14.53
N ILE A 110 12.07 -6.77 14.00
CA ILE A 110 12.36 -5.35 14.14
C ILE A 110 12.70 -4.76 12.78
N TYR A 111 12.26 -3.54 12.55
CA TYR A 111 12.83 -2.69 11.51
C TYR A 111 13.81 -1.72 12.17
N ASN A 112 15.06 -1.71 11.69
CA ASN A 112 16.06 -0.75 12.13
C ASN A 112 17.02 -0.42 10.99
N ASN A 113 17.37 0.86 10.87
CA ASN A 113 18.44 1.34 9.99
C ASN A 113 18.37 0.81 8.53
N GLY A 114 17.18 0.79 7.94
CA GLY A 114 16.97 0.37 6.55
C GLY A 114 16.87 -1.15 6.32
N ALA A 115 16.82 -1.95 7.38
CA ALA A 115 16.67 -3.41 7.30
C ALA A 115 15.57 -3.92 8.23
N VAL A 116 14.91 -5.00 7.81
CA VAL A 116 14.05 -5.81 8.67
C VAL A 116 14.87 -7.00 9.16
N THR A 117 15.01 -7.15 10.47
CA THR A 117 15.64 -8.30 11.11
C THR A 117 14.58 -9.13 11.80
N PHE A 118 14.50 -10.40 11.44
CA PHE A 118 13.48 -11.34 11.84
C PHE A 118 14.13 -12.58 12.45
N ASN A 119 13.86 -12.88 13.72
CA ASN A 119 14.30 -14.11 14.38
C ASN A 119 13.12 -15.08 14.47
N VAL A 120 13.36 -16.34 14.10
CA VAL A 120 12.32 -17.36 13.99
C VAL A 120 12.87 -18.76 14.33
N PRO A 121 12.07 -19.68 14.89
CA PRO A 121 12.48 -21.06 15.11
C PRO A 121 12.85 -21.78 13.80
N LEU A 122 13.90 -22.61 13.81
CA LEU A 122 14.32 -23.38 12.63
C LEU A 122 13.24 -24.35 12.12
N SER A 123 12.37 -24.83 13.02
CA SER A 123 11.24 -25.71 12.69
C SER A 123 10.19 -25.04 11.80
N SER A 124 10.21 -23.72 11.66
CA SER A 124 9.29 -22.97 10.79
C SER A 124 9.66 -23.05 9.30
N HIS A 125 10.90 -23.43 8.99
CA HIS A 125 11.42 -23.56 7.62
C HIS A 125 11.16 -22.32 6.73
N VAL A 126 11.30 -21.11 7.29
CA VAL A 126 11.01 -19.87 6.57
C VAL A 126 11.99 -19.65 5.45
N TRP A 127 13.29 -19.82 5.71
CA TRP A 127 14.33 -19.59 4.72
C TRP A 127 14.12 -20.40 3.44
N GLU A 128 13.71 -21.65 3.58
CA GLU A 128 13.47 -22.56 2.46
C GLU A 128 12.29 -22.10 1.58
N ARG A 129 11.35 -21.33 2.14
CA ARG A 129 10.13 -20.84 1.49
C ARG A 129 10.25 -19.44 0.88
N ILE A 130 11.24 -18.65 1.29
CA ILE A 130 11.48 -17.31 0.72
C ILE A 130 11.58 -17.32 -0.81
N PRO A 131 12.33 -18.23 -1.47
CA PRO A 131 12.44 -18.25 -2.92
C PRO A 131 11.09 -18.38 -3.65
N ASP A 132 10.18 -19.20 -3.11
CA ASP A 132 8.85 -19.39 -3.71
C ASP A 132 8.01 -18.12 -3.58
N SER A 133 8.07 -17.44 -2.43
CA SER A 133 7.39 -16.15 -2.23
C SER A 133 7.93 -15.07 -3.18
N LEU A 134 9.26 -14.97 -3.32
CA LEU A 134 9.90 -14.07 -4.30
C LEU A 134 9.43 -14.38 -5.72
N SER A 135 9.39 -15.66 -6.09
CA SER A 135 8.94 -16.07 -7.42
C SER A 135 7.47 -15.72 -7.68
N LYS A 136 6.57 -15.90 -6.71
CA LYS A 136 5.15 -15.50 -6.84
C LYS A 136 5.00 -14.00 -7.08
N LYS A 137 5.90 -13.19 -6.52
CA LYS A 137 5.95 -11.74 -6.69
C LYS A 137 6.71 -11.29 -7.93
N ASN A 138 7.12 -12.23 -8.80
CA ASN A 138 7.93 -11.97 -10.00
C ASN A 138 9.29 -11.30 -9.69
N ILE A 139 9.86 -11.58 -8.52
CA ILE A 139 11.18 -11.10 -8.11
C ILE A 139 12.21 -12.17 -8.47
N SER A 140 13.08 -11.87 -9.42
CA SER A 140 14.13 -12.80 -9.85
C SER A 140 15.24 -12.91 -8.81
N ILE A 141 15.84 -14.10 -8.68
CA ILE A 141 17.01 -14.33 -7.82
C ILE A 141 18.26 -14.34 -8.72
N VAL A 142 19.21 -13.44 -8.43
CA VAL A 142 20.47 -13.31 -9.20
C VAL A 142 21.59 -14.15 -8.57
N ASN A 143 21.62 -14.23 -7.25
CA ASN A 143 22.59 -15.05 -6.54
C ASN A 143 21.94 -15.65 -5.29
N ARG A 144 22.24 -16.90 -4.99
CA ARG A 144 21.78 -17.61 -3.80
C ARG A 144 22.86 -18.57 -3.32
N ASP A 145 23.13 -18.51 -2.03
CA ASP A 145 23.90 -19.50 -1.29
C ASP A 145 23.11 -19.95 -0.06
N ASN A 146 23.77 -20.68 0.85
CA ASN A 146 23.12 -21.22 2.05
C ASN A 146 22.67 -20.13 3.05
N ASN A 147 23.27 -18.95 3.02
CA ASN A 147 23.10 -17.89 4.00
C ASN A 147 22.76 -16.53 3.39
N ALA A 148 22.67 -16.41 2.06
CA ALA A 148 22.35 -15.18 1.37
C ALA A 148 21.54 -15.41 0.09
N ILE A 149 20.60 -14.51 -0.16
CA ILE A 149 19.85 -14.37 -1.41
C ILE A 149 19.99 -12.92 -1.86
N LYS A 150 20.39 -12.72 -3.12
CA LYS A 150 20.37 -11.41 -3.80
C LYS A 150 19.39 -11.47 -4.94
N THR A 151 18.48 -10.50 -4.98
CA THR A 151 17.48 -10.42 -6.05
C THR A 151 18.02 -9.64 -7.25
N GLY A 152 17.32 -9.73 -8.37
CA GLY A 152 17.42 -8.75 -9.45
C GLY A 152 16.52 -7.56 -9.19
N ASN A 153 16.46 -6.66 -10.17
CA ASN A 153 15.50 -5.56 -10.19
C ASN A 153 14.07 -6.12 -10.27
N ALA A 154 13.22 -5.68 -9.36
CA ALA A 154 11.80 -5.98 -9.35
C ALA A 154 10.97 -4.70 -9.40
N PHE A 155 9.88 -4.72 -10.17
CA PHE A 155 8.91 -3.63 -10.20
C PHE A 155 7.88 -3.83 -9.10
N MET A 156 7.92 -2.95 -8.10
CA MET A 156 7.04 -2.96 -6.95
C MET A 156 5.90 -1.98 -7.19
N LEU A 157 4.71 -2.51 -7.49
CA LEU A 157 3.49 -1.74 -7.68
C LEU A 157 2.75 -1.60 -6.35
N ARG A 158 2.24 -0.40 -6.07
CA ARG A 158 1.37 -0.15 -4.92
C ARG A 158 0.12 0.62 -5.36
N ALA A 159 -1.00 0.38 -4.69
CA ALA A 159 -2.28 1.02 -5.01
C ALA A 159 -2.41 2.48 -4.50
N ASP A 160 -1.44 2.93 -3.71
CA ASP A 160 -1.32 4.28 -3.18
C ASP A 160 -0.21 5.08 -3.86
N GLU A 161 0.25 4.63 -5.04
CA GLU A 161 1.29 5.25 -5.84
C GLU A 161 0.89 5.27 -7.32
N ASP A 162 1.26 6.34 -8.02
CA ASP A 162 1.02 6.44 -9.47
C ASP A 162 2.06 5.65 -10.30
N GLN A 163 3.27 5.49 -9.76
CA GLN A 163 4.41 4.88 -10.45
C GLN A 163 5.02 3.76 -9.61
N ALA A 164 5.29 2.63 -10.26
CA ALA A 164 6.01 1.52 -9.65
C ALA A 164 7.46 1.92 -9.32
N ALA A 165 7.95 1.47 -8.17
CA ALA A 165 9.36 1.57 -7.83
C ALA A 165 10.12 0.33 -8.34
N GLN A 166 11.39 0.51 -8.70
CA GLN A 166 12.31 -0.59 -8.96
C GLN A 166 13.15 -0.83 -7.70
N ALA A 167 13.10 -2.04 -7.18
CA ALA A 167 13.80 -2.42 -5.97
C ALA A 167 14.67 -3.66 -6.20
N THR A 168 15.84 -3.66 -5.58
CA THR A 168 16.71 -4.85 -5.46
C THR A 168 16.98 -5.10 -3.98
N TYR A 169 16.90 -6.37 -3.57
CA TYR A 169 16.96 -6.78 -2.18
C TYR A 169 18.16 -7.70 -1.92
N SER A 170 18.65 -7.64 -0.67
CA SER A 170 19.64 -8.54 -0.11
C SER A 170 19.03 -9.16 1.15
N ILE A 171 18.91 -10.48 1.15
CA ILE A 171 18.37 -11.26 2.26
C ILE A 171 19.52 -12.11 2.80
N LYS A 172 19.80 -12.01 4.09
CA LYS A 172 20.85 -12.79 4.76
C LYS A 172 20.25 -13.63 5.88
N ARG A 173 20.79 -14.82 6.09
CA ARG A 173 20.46 -15.74 7.16
C ARG A 173 21.68 -15.97 8.05
N GLN A 174 21.43 -16.03 9.35
CA GLN A 174 22.37 -16.51 10.35
C GLN A 174 21.67 -17.52 11.26
N LEU A 175 22.27 -18.70 11.43
CA LEU A 175 21.79 -19.72 12.36
C LEU A 175 22.28 -19.40 13.78
N LEU A 176 21.40 -19.53 14.76
CA LEU A 176 21.69 -19.34 16.18
C LEU A 176 20.95 -20.39 17.01
N GLY A 177 21.62 -21.50 17.32
CA GLY A 177 21.01 -22.62 18.03
C GLY A 177 19.81 -23.17 17.27
N ASP A 178 18.65 -23.20 17.93
CA ASP A 178 17.39 -23.67 17.37
C ASP A 178 16.59 -22.57 16.63
N THR A 179 17.19 -21.40 16.43
CA THR A 179 16.59 -20.26 15.71
C THR A 179 17.43 -19.88 14.49
N GLU A 180 16.81 -19.23 13.51
CA GLU A 180 17.47 -18.48 12.45
C GLU A 180 17.10 -17.00 12.53
N THR A 181 18.08 -16.15 12.26
CA THR A 181 17.88 -14.71 12.07
C THR A 181 18.00 -14.40 10.59
N ILE A 182 16.93 -13.83 10.02
CA ILE A 182 16.82 -13.42 8.63
C ILE A 182 16.79 -11.89 8.59
N ALA A 183 17.74 -11.29 7.88
CA ALA A 183 17.83 -9.86 7.66
C ALA A 183 17.52 -9.52 6.20
N ILE A 184 16.51 -8.69 5.96
CA ILE A 184 16.12 -8.19 4.64
C ILE A 184 16.53 -6.72 4.55
N SER A 185 17.30 -6.36 3.54
CA SER A 185 17.64 -4.97 3.23
C SER A 185 17.48 -4.65 1.75
N ILE A 186 17.32 -3.38 1.44
CA ILE A 186 17.30 -2.89 0.06
C ILE A 186 18.71 -2.49 -0.37
N THR A 187 19.13 -2.93 -1.54
CA THR A 187 20.41 -2.56 -2.16
C THR A 187 20.25 -1.39 -3.13
N SER A 188 19.12 -1.31 -3.84
CA SER A 188 18.78 -0.18 -4.71
C SER A 188 17.28 0.06 -4.70
N LEU A 189 16.87 1.33 -4.65
CA LEU A 189 15.47 1.74 -4.76
C LEU A 189 15.37 2.98 -5.65
N THR A 190 14.68 2.86 -6.76
CA THR A 190 14.46 3.97 -7.69
C THR A 190 13.01 4.06 -8.13
N ARG A 191 12.56 5.26 -8.49
CA ARG A 191 11.26 5.51 -9.12
C ARG A 191 11.49 6.43 -10.30
N GLY A 192 11.39 5.87 -11.51
CA GLY A 192 11.85 6.53 -12.72
C GLY A 192 13.33 6.90 -12.63
N ALA A 193 13.66 8.19 -12.76
CA ALA A 193 15.03 8.71 -12.62
C ALA A 193 15.42 9.05 -11.17
N HIS A 194 14.48 9.01 -10.22
CA HIS A 194 14.73 9.41 -8.84
C HIS A 194 15.29 8.25 -8.02
N ASN A 195 16.38 8.50 -7.30
CA ASN A 195 16.92 7.57 -6.30
C ASN A 195 16.20 7.79 -4.96
N LEU A 196 15.50 6.77 -4.47
CA LEU A 196 14.75 6.84 -3.22
C LEU A 196 15.55 6.31 -2.01
N MET A 197 16.79 5.85 -2.22
CA MET A 197 17.65 5.35 -1.14
C MET A 197 17.99 6.43 -0.09
N THR A 198 17.87 7.71 -0.45
CA THR A 198 18.09 8.84 0.46
C THR A 198 16.86 9.17 1.32
N GLN A 199 15.72 8.53 1.06
CA GLN A 199 14.46 8.76 1.77
C GLN A 199 14.16 7.60 2.73
N PRO A 200 14.40 7.75 4.05
CA PRO A 200 14.29 6.64 5.00
C PRO A 200 12.89 6.00 5.05
N ILE A 201 11.85 6.82 4.86
CA ILE A 201 10.46 6.34 4.89
C ILE A 201 10.13 5.46 3.69
N GLU A 202 10.70 5.76 2.51
CA GLU A 202 10.52 4.92 1.32
C GLU A 202 11.30 3.61 1.48
N VAL A 203 12.55 3.67 1.95
CA VAL A 203 13.33 2.46 2.25
C VAL A 203 12.57 1.55 3.21
N GLN A 204 12.06 2.10 4.32
CA GLN A 204 11.23 1.37 5.28
C GLN A 204 10.01 0.73 4.60
N ARG A 205 9.24 1.51 3.85
CA ARG A 205 8.00 1.07 3.21
C ARG A 205 8.22 -0.11 2.28
N TYR A 206 9.25 -0.07 1.43
CA TYR A 206 9.51 -1.13 0.46
C TYR A 206 10.19 -2.36 1.08
N VAL A 207 10.98 -2.22 2.14
CA VAL A 207 11.62 -3.38 2.79
C VAL A 207 10.64 -4.10 3.71
N VAL A 208 9.84 -3.35 4.46
CA VAL A 208 8.77 -3.89 5.30
C VAL A 208 7.64 -4.46 4.45
N GLY A 209 7.32 -3.82 3.32
CA GLY A 209 6.33 -4.35 2.37
C GLY A 209 6.73 -5.74 1.85
N LEU A 210 7.98 -5.92 1.42
CA LEU A 210 8.47 -7.24 1.01
C LEU A 210 8.44 -8.25 2.17
N PHE A 211 8.84 -7.83 3.37
CA PHE A 211 8.76 -8.71 4.54
C PHE A 211 7.33 -9.19 4.80
N ASN A 212 6.36 -8.27 4.84
CA ASN A 212 4.95 -8.60 5.08
C ASN A 212 4.39 -9.50 3.98
N ASP A 213 4.76 -9.24 2.72
CA ASP A 213 4.40 -10.11 1.59
C ASP A 213 4.93 -11.55 1.77
N ILE A 214 6.18 -11.69 2.22
CA ILE A 214 6.76 -13.02 2.53
C ILE A 214 6.00 -13.65 3.70
N MET A 215 5.70 -12.88 4.76
CA MET A 215 4.98 -13.37 5.94
C MET A 215 3.57 -13.86 5.60
N ASP A 216 2.86 -13.19 4.67
CA ASP A 216 1.55 -13.66 4.18
C ASP A 216 1.68 -15.02 3.46
N ASP A 217 2.74 -15.21 2.68
CA ASP A 217 3.02 -16.46 1.98
C ASP A 217 3.47 -17.59 2.91
N VAL A 218 4.27 -17.27 3.94
CA VAL A 218 4.80 -18.26 4.89
C VAL A 218 3.89 -18.55 6.07
N ALA A 219 2.87 -17.72 6.30
CA ALA A 219 1.91 -17.90 7.38
C ALA A 219 1.35 -19.34 7.41
N PRO A 220 1.26 -19.97 8.59
CA PRO A 220 0.55 -21.24 8.74
C PRO A 220 -0.94 -21.04 8.47
N ASP A 221 -1.62 -22.06 7.98
CA ASP A 221 -3.03 -21.97 7.60
C ASP A 221 -3.95 -21.57 8.77
N SER A 222 -3.53 -21.87 10.01
CA SER A 222 -4.25 -21.46 11.23
C SER A 222 -4.39 -19.94 11.39
N VAL A 223 -3.45 -19.15 10.85
CA VAL A 223 -3.48 -17.67 10.92
C VAL A 223 -4.27 -17.08 9.75
N ARG A 224 -4.55 -17.87 8.70
CA ARG A 224 -5.31 -17.45 7.51
C ARG A 224 -6.82 -17.59 7.66
N VAL A 225 -7.29 -18.31 8.68
CA VAL A 225 -8.72 -18.54 8.90
C VAL A 225 -9.27 -17.49 9.86
N VAL A 226 -10.24 -16.70 9.40
CA VAL A 226 -11.03 -15.83 10.28
C VAL A 226 -11.72 -16.71 11.31
N PRO A 227 -11.53 -16.50 12.63
CA PRO A 227 -12.24 -17.25 13.64
C PRO A 227 -13.75 -17.16 13.36
N PRO A 228 -14.50 -18.27 13.37
CA PRO A 228 -15.94 -18.21 13.20
C PRO A 228 -16.51 -17.23 14.23
N LYS A 229 -17.29 -16.24 13.76
CA LYS A 229 -18.04 -15.32 14.63
C LYS A 229 -18.69 -16.16 15.73
N ALA A 230 -18.37 -15.88 16.99
CA ALA A 230 -19.09 -16.47 18.10
C ALA A 230 -20.57 -16.18 17.90
N GLN A 231 -21.33 -17.18 17.47
CA GLN A 231 -22.79 -17.07 17.37
C GLN A 231 -23.29 -16.93 18.80
N ASN A 232 -23.67 -15.71 19.17
CA ASN A 232 -24.50 -15.49 20.34
C ASN A 232 -25.85 -16.17 20.08
N ASN A 233 -25.96 -17.43 20.50
CA ASN A 233 -27.19 -18.22 20.51
C ASN A 233 -28.15 -17.75 21.61
N ASN A 234 -28.48 -16.45 21.65
CA ASN A 234 -29.44 -15.86 22.59
C ASN A 234 -30.42 -14.92 21.88
N ALA A 235 -30.95 -15.32 20.73
CA ALA A 235 -32.00 -14.56 20.05
C ALA A 235 -32.95 -15.48 19.28
N GLU A 236 -33.51 -16.50 19.93
CA GLU A 236 -34.74 -17.13 19.42
C GLU A 236 -35.49 -17.90 20.53
N LYS A 237 -36.14 -17.14 21.42
CA LYS A 237 -37.37 -17.56 22.10
C LYS A 237 -38.13 -16.28 22.46
N ASP A 238 -38.97 -15.84 21.54
CA ASP A 238 -40.22 -15.14 21.84
C ASP A 238 -40.97 -14.94 20.52
N ASN A 239 -41.74 -15.96 20.15
CA ASN A 239 -42.79 -15.82 19.15
C ASN A 239 -43.93 -16.76 19.50
N GLU A 240 -44.75 -16.37 20.47
CA GLU A 240 -46.15 -16.78 20.47
C GLU A 240 -47.05 -15.74 21.15
N SER A 241 -47.94 -15.16 20.33
CA SER A 241 -49.24 -14.59 20.71
C SER A 241 -49.30 -13.22 21.42
N LYS A 242 -49.49 -12.13 20.63
CA LYS A 242 -50.62 -11.21 20.88
C LYS A 242 -51.02 -10.38 19.65
N LYS A 243 -52.34 -10.37 19.42
CA LYS A 243 -53.15 -9.70 18.38
C LYS A 243 -52.86 -8.19 18.16
N PRO A 244 -53.30 -7.62 17.01
CA PRO A 244 -52.90 -6.31 16.53
C PRO A 244 -53.68 -5.18 17.20
N ALA A 245 -53.01 -4.06 17.47
CA ALA A 245 -53.65 -2.79 17.82
C ALA A 245 -53.55 -1.81 16.64
N THR A 246 -54.70 -1.64 16.01
CA THR A 246 -55.26 -0.52 15.24
C THR A 246 -54.37 0.72 15.02
N ALA A 247 -54.19 1.05 13.74
CA ALA A 247 -53.72 2.35 13.26
C ALA A 247 -54.77 3.44 13.57
N VAL A 248 -54.32 4.52 14.22
CA VAL A 248 -55.09 5.77 14.33
C VAL A 248 -54.88 6.56 13.05
N ASN A 249 -55.94 6.69 12.28
CA ASN A 249 -56.02 7.56 11.10
C ASN A 249 -56.51 8.94 11.56
N GLY A 250 -55.72 9.99 11.33
CA GLY A 250 -56.12 11.37 11.62
C GLY A 250 -56.40 12.12 10.32
N THR A 251 -57.65 12.52 10.11
CA THR A 251 -58.01 13.62 9.18
C THR A 251 -59.28 14.33 9.69
N ASN A 252 -59.07 15.60 10.08
CA ASN A 252 -59.90 16.80 9.90
C ASN A 252 -61.36 16.94 10.39
N GLN A 253 -61.62 18.18 10.86
CA GLN A 253 -62.89 18.94 11.03
C GLN A 253 -63.75 18.50 12.23
N GLU A 254 -64.26 19.37 13.11
CA GLU A 254 -64.59 20.81 13.09
C GLU A 254 -64.55 21.35 14.53
#